data_AF-A0A1F3WV52-F1
#
_entry.id   AF-A0A1F3WV52-F1
#
_cell.length_a   1.000
_cell.length_b   1.000
_cell.length_c   1.000
_cell.angle_alpha   90.00
_cell.angle_beta   90.00
_cell.angle_gamma   90.00
#
_symmetry.space_group_name_H-M   'P 1'
#
loop_
_entity.id
_entity.type
_entity.pdbx_description
1 polymer ?
#
loop_
_entity_poly.entity_id
_entity_poly.type
_entity_poly.pdbx_seq_one_letter_code
_entity_poly.pdbx_strand_id
1 'polypeptide(L)'
;MRYLAGEALTSGQVSPQWARVVSRFAAALLGRRVCGCDSVSREFSDAQIDLAFSGNANTEKFLIDPGELKNPFGTRRGMIEAWRAVQDVAEIRAVLA
;
A
#
# COMPACT_ATOMS: atom_id res chain seq x y z
N MET A 1 22.56 -16.16 0.24
CA MET A 1 21.38 -15.32 0.52
C MET A 1 21.29 -14.28 -0.60
N ARG A 2 20.33 -14.38 -1.52
CA ARG A 2 20.09 -13.34 -2.55
C ARG A 2 19.01 -12.41 -1.99
N TYR A 3 19.39 -11.36 -1.27
CA TYR A 3 18.46 -10.30 -0.89
C TYR A 3 18.58 -9.16 -1.91
N LEU A 4 17.45 -8.62 -2.34
CA LEU A 4 17.43 -7.40 -3.12
C LEU A 4 17.79 -6.26 -2.18
N ALA A 5 18.87 -5.52 -2.46
CA ALA A 5 19.37 -4.42 -1.62
C ALA A 5 18.45 -3.17 -1.60
N GLY A 6 17.19 -3.30 -2.01
CA GLY A 6 16.24 -2.19 -2.12
C GLY A 6 16.53 -1.27 -3.30
N GLU A 7 15.94 -0.07 -3.26
CA GLU A 7 16.14 1.00 -4.24
C GLU A 7 17.14 2.04 -3.72
N ALA A 8 17.91 2.64 -4.62
CA ALA A 8 18.92 3.64 -4.25
C ALA A 8 18.26 4.94 -3.78
N LEU A 9 18.91 5.63 -2.83
CA LEU A 9 18.49 6.95 -2.39
C LEU A 9 18.68 7.98 -3.50
N THR A 10 17.77 8.95 -3.58
CA THR A 10 17.89 10.15 -4.43
C THR A 10 18.34 11.30 -3.55
N SER A 11 19.58 11.80 -3.75
CA SER A 11 20.16 12.88 -2.94
C SER A 11 20.11 12.63 -1.43
N GLY A 12 20.35 11.37 -1.01
CA GLY A 12 20.30 10.96 0.39
C GLY A 12 18.89 10.78 0.97
N GLN A 13 17.84 10.91 0.15
CA GLN A 13 16.45 10.72 0.55
C GLN A 13 15.84 9.52 -0.15
N VAL A 14 14.80 8.95 0.47
CA VAL A 14 13.95 7.95 -0.19
C VAL A 14 13.30 8.60 -1.41
N SER A 15 13.20 7.88 -2.53
CA SER A 15 12.55 8.43 -3.73
C SER A 15 11.11 8.87 -3.41
N PRO A 16 10.58 9.94 -4.03
CA PRO A 16 9.24 10.44 -3.74
C PRO A 16 8.15 9.37 -3.89
N GLN A 17 8.32 8.45 -4.84
CA GLN A 17 7.44 7.31 -5.04
C GLN A 17 7.43 6.39 -3.81
N TRP A 18 8.60 5.94 -3.36
CA TRP A 18 8.70 5.07 -2.19
C TRP A 18 8.29 5.78 -0.90
N ALA A 19 8.57 7.08 -0.77
CA ALA A 19 8.11 7.87 0.37
C ALA A 19 6.59 7.85 0.47
N ARG A 20 5.88 7.98 -0.66
CA ARG A 20 4.42 7.88 -0.71
C ARG A 20 3.93 6.47 -0.35
N VAL A 21 4.53 5.44 -0.93
CA VAL A 21 4.17 4.04 -0.66
C VAL A 21 4.33 3.71 0.82
N VAL A 22 5.49 4.03 1.40
CA VAL A 22 5.80 3.77 2.82
C VAL A 22 4.85 4.56 3.73
N SER A 23 4.57 5.82 3.41
CA SER A 23 3.66 6.66 4.22
C SER A 23 2.24 6.10 4.23
N ARG A 24 1.73 5.65 3.09
CA ARG A 24 0.39 5.07 2.97
C ARG A 24 0.32 3.69 3.62
N PHE A 25 1.37 2.88 3.50
CA PHE A 25 1.50 1.62 4.23
C PHE A 25 1.47 1.85 5.74
N ALA A 26 2.26 2.81 6.24
CA ALA A 26 2.27 3.17 7.65
C ALA A 26 0.91 3.68 8.14
N ALA A 27 0.22 4.51 7.35
CA ALA A 27 -1.14 4.95 7.64
C ALA A 27 -2.11 3.76 7.75
N ALA A 28 -1.99 2.78 6.86
CA ALA A 28 -2.79 1.55 6.88
C ALA A 28 -2.53 0.68 8.11
N LEU A 29 -1.36 0.76 8.76
CA LEU A 29 -1.05 0.03 9.98
C LEU A 29 -1.63 0.66 11.26
N LEU A 30 -2.08 1.91 11.19
CA LEU A 30 -2.64 2.59 12.36
C LEU A 30 -3.91 1.87 12.83
N GLY A 31 -4.01 1.64 14.13
CA GLY A 31 -5.16 0.96 14.76
C GLY A 31 -6.43 1.81 14.81
N ARG A 32 -6.31 3.13 14.61
CA ARG A 32 -7.42 4.08 14.60
C ARG A 32 -7.42 4.90 13.33
N ARG A 33 -8.62 5.27 12.86
CA ARG A 33 -8.75 6.12 11.67
C ARG A 33 -8.13 7.48 11.95
N VAL A 34 -7.35 8.00 11.00
CA VAL A 34 -6.88 9.39 11.09
C VAL A 34 -8.09 10.29 10.87
N CYS A 35 -8.53 10.96 11.93
CA CYS A 35 -9.63 11.93 11.87
C CYS A 35 -9.05 13.29 11.51
N GLY A 36 -9.39 13.80 10.34
CA GLY A 36 -9.08 15.18 10.00
C GLY A 36 -9.78 15.60 8.70
N CYS A 37 -10.20 16.85 8.64
CA CYS A 37 -10.98 17.40 7.54
C CYS A 37 -10.12 17.76 6.31
N ASP A 38 -8.81 17.92 6.54
CA ASP A 38 -7.83 18.36 5.56
C ASP A 38 -7.40 17.22 4.61
N SER A 39 -6.94 17.59 3.42
CA SER A 39 -6.58 16.67 2.33
C SER A 39 -5.59 15.58 2.77
N VAL A 40 -4.60 15.92 3.61
CA VAL A 40 -3.60 14.97 4.12
C VAL A 40 -4.26 13.91 5.02
N SER A 41 -5.19 14.32 5.86
CA SER A 41 -5.91 13.40 6.74
C SER A 41 -6.81 12.46 5.95
N ARG A 42 -7.43 12.95 4.87
CA ARG A 42 -8.20 12.10 3.94
C ARG A 42 -7.30 11.05 3.31
N GLU A 43 -6.13 11.43 2.80
CA GLU A 43 -5.21 10.48 2.15
C GLU A 43 -4.82 9.33 3.08
N PHE A 44 -4.53 9.61 4.35
CA PHE A 44 -4.25 8.58 5.35
C PHE A 44 -5.48 7.76 5.74
N SER A 45 -6.64 8.41 5.81
CA SER A 45 -7.90 7.72 6.08
C SER A 45 -8.30 6.77 4.94
N ASP A 46 -7.94 7.09 3.70
CA ASP A 46 -8.20 6.28 2.52
C ASP A 46 -7.30 5.06 2.48
N ALA A 47 -6.04 5.21 2.90
CA ALA A 47 -5.10 4.10 3.01
C ALA A 47 -5.57 3.02 4.01
N GLN A 48 -6.44 3.38 4.95
CA GLN A 48 -6.98 2.48 5.98
C GLN A 48 -8.24 1.74 5.56
N ILE A 49 -8.83 2.05 4.40
CA ILE A 49 -10.03 1.36 3.89
C ILE A 49 -9.72 -0.12 3.67
N ASP A 50 -10.48 -1.00 4.30
CA ASP A 50 -10.39 -2.45 4.09
C ASP A 50 -11.11 -2.86 2.80
N LEU A 51 -10.33 -3.34 1.82
CA LEU A 51 -10.84 -3.70 0.50
C LEU A 51 -11.39 -5.13 0.45
N ALA A 52 -11.16 -5.94 1.48
CA ALA A 52 -11.81 -7.25 1.63
C ALA A 52 -13.16 -7.16 2.34
N PHE A 53 -13.56 -5.96 2.80
CA PHE A 53 -14.82 -5.79 3.50
C PHE A 53 -16.01 -5.98 2.56
N SER A 54 -16.75 -7.07 2.77
CA SER A 54 -18.05 -7.32 2.16
C SER A 54 -19.15 -6.99 3.18
N GLY A 55 -19.72 -5.79 3.08
CA GLY A 55 -20.83 -5.38 3.94
C GLY A 55 -22.19 -5.94 3.53
N ASN A 56 -23.23 -5.56 4.28
CA ASN A 56 -24.63 -5.89 4.00
C ASN A 56 -25.11 -5.17 2.72
N ALA A 57 -26.32 -5.47 2.24
CA ALA A 57 -26.85 -4.90 0.97
C ALA A 57 -26.83 -3.35 0.89
N ASN A 58 -26.77 -2.65 2.02
CA ASN A 58 -26.78 -1.18 2.11
C ASN A 58 -25.41 -0.59 2.48
N THR A 59 -24.32 -1.33 2.32
CA THR A 59 -22.96 -0.85 2.64
C THR A 59 -22.09 -0.90 1.38
N GLU A 60 -21.19 0.07 1.23
CA GLU A 60 -20.19 0.06 0.15
C GLU A 60 -19.40 -1.25 0.21
N LYS A 61 -19.42 -1.98 -0.91
CA LYS A 61 -18.64 -3.20 -1.09
C LYS A 61 -17.43 -2.86 -1.94
N PHE A 62 -16.26 -3.22 -1.45
CA PHE A 62 -15.04 -3.10 -2.23
C PHE A 62 -14.76 -4.44 -2.90
N LEU A 63 -14.36 -4.38 -4.18
CA LEU A 63 -13.92 -5.55 -4.92
C LEU A 63 -12.39 -5.59 -4.85
N ILE A 64 -11.86 -6.58 -4.14
CA ILE A 64 -10.44 -6.91 -4.15
C ILE A 64 -10.18 -7.97 -5.22
N ASP A 65 -9.10 -7.83 -5.98
CA ASP A 65 -8.69 -8.88 -6.91
C ASP A 65 -8.27 -10.13 -6.10
N PRO A 66 -8.77 -11.34 -6.41
CA PRO A 66 -8.42 -12.55 -5.65
C PRO A 66 -6.92 -12.85 -5.59
N GLY A 67 -6.14 -12.42 -6.58
CA GLY A 67 -4.68 -12.51 -6.59
C GLY A 67 -4.03 -11.68 -5.48
N GLU A 68 -4.65 -10.56 -5.10
CA GLU A 68 -4.16 -9.68 -4.04
C GLU A 68 -4.38 -10.27 -2.67
N LEU A 69 -5.34 -11.19 -2.48
CA LEU A 69 -5.52 -11.87 -1.20
C LEU A 69 -4.31 -12.74 -0.82
N LYS A 70 -3.40 -13.01 -1.75
CA LYS A 70 -2.13 -13.70 -1.47
C LYS A 70 -1.04 -12.76 -0.92
N ASN A 71 -1.31 -11.46 -0.84
CA ASN A 71 -0.35 -10.50 -0.33
C ASN A 71 -0.09 -10.71 1.18
N PRO A 72 1.17 -10.59 1.65
CA PRO A 72 1.50 -10.80 3.05
C PRO A 72 1.24 -9.57 3.94
N PHE A 73 0.80 -8.45 3.37
CA PHE A 73 0.69 -7.15 4.04
C PHE A 73 -0.68 -6.90 4.65
N GLY A 74 -1.74 -7.46 4.08
CA GLY A 74 -3.13 -7.34 4.54
C GLY A 74 -4.06 -6.76 3.48
N THR A 75 -5.29 -6.44 3.88
CA THR A 75 -6.38 -6.11 2.94
C THR A 75 -6.70 -4.62 2.85
N ARG A 76 -6.05 -3.79 3.68
CA ARG A 76 -6.25 -2.33 3.64
C ARG A 76 -5.61 -1.73 2.39
N ARG A 77 -6.20 -0.68 1.85
CA ARG A 77 -5.76 -0.03 0.60
C ARG A 77 -4.25 0.27 0.56
N GLY A 78 -3.70 0.87 1.63
CA GLY A 78 -2.26 1.17 1.69
C GLY A 78 -1.36 -0.07 1.74
N MET A 79 -1.87 -1.21 2.24
CA MET A 79 -1.17 -2.51 2.25
C MET A 79 -1.14 -3.11 0.85
N ILE A 80 -2.26 -3.07 0.14
CA ILE A 80 -2.37 -3.57 -1.23
C ILE A 80 -1.50 -2.73 -2.18
N GLU A 81 -1.57 -1.40 -2.08
CA GLU A 81 -0.74 -0.51 -2.89
C GLU A 81 0.76 -0.74 -2.66
N ALA A 82 1.18 -0.99 -1.41
CA ALA A 82 2.56 -1.31 -1.11
C ALA A 82 2.98 -2.66 -1.69
N TRP A 83 2.10 -3.66 -1.68
CA TRP A 83 2.37 -4.96 -2.29
C TRP A 83 2.56 -4.84 -3.80
N ARG A 84 1.67 -4.11 -4.49
CA ARG A 84 1.81 -3.83 -5.93
C ARG A 84 3.14 -3.18 -6.25
N ALA A 85 3.53 -2.15 -5.49
CA ALA A 85 4.81 -1.47 -5.70
C ALA A 85 6.03 -2.41 -5.53
N VAL A 86 5.98 -3.36 -4.60
CA VAL A 86 7.03 -4.37 -4.44
C VAL A 86 7.06 -5.34 -5.61
N GLN A 87 5.89 -5.78 -6.10
CA GLN A 87 5.79 -6.66 -7.28
C GLN A 87 6.34 -5.98 -8.53
N ASP A 88 5.98 -4.72 -8.79
CA ASP A 88 6.46 -3.95 -9.95
C ASP A 88 7.99 -3.90 -10.00
N VAL A 89 8.64 -3.64 -8.85
CA VAL A 89 10.12 -3.62 -8.79
C VAL A 89 10.71 -5.02 -8.99
N ALA A 90 10.08 -6.06 -8.45
CA ALA A 90 10.54 -7.43 -8.65
C ALA A 90 10.44 -7.85 -10.12
N GLU A 91 9.35 -7.50 -10.80
CA GLU A 91 9.13 -7.78 -12.23
C GLU A 91 10.09 -7.01 -13.12
N ILE A 92 10.24 -5.69 -12.93
CA ILE A 92 11.18 -4.87 -13.70
C ILE A 92 12.60 -5.43 -13.58
N ARG A 93 13.02 -5.82 -12.37
CA ARG A 93 14.35 -6.41 -12.16
C ARG A 93 14.50 -7.80 -12.77
N ALA A 94 13.44 -8.59 -12.82
CA ALA A 94 13.47 -9.89 -13.50
C ALA A 94 13.61 -9.74 -15.02
N VAL A 95 13.04 -8.68 -15.62
CA VAL A 95 13.19 -8.38 -17.05
C VAL A 95 14.59 -7.85 -17.40
N LEU A 96 15.21 -7.11 -16.47
CA LEU A 96 16.53 -6.50 -16.68
C LEU A 96 17.72 -7.42 -16.30
N ALA A 97 17.47 -8.59 -15.72
CA ALA A 97 18.48 -9.58 -15.29
C ALA A 97 18.70 -10.68 -16.32
#